data_AF-A0AAN8SHW6-F1
#
_entry.id   AF-A0AAN8SHW6-F1
#
_cell.length_a   1.000
_cell.length_b   1.000
_cell.length_c   1.000
_cell.angle_alpha   90.00
_cell.angle_beta   90.00
_cell.angle_gamma   90.00
#
_symmetry.space_group_name_H-M   'P 1'
#
loop_
_entity.id
_entity.type
_entity.pdbx_description
1 polymer ?
#
loop_
_entity_poly.entity_id
_entity_poly.type
_entity_poly.pdbx_seq_one_letter_code
_entity_poly.pdbx_strand_id
1 'polypeptide(L)'
;MGALDDMNHLKNKRIRSVADLLQDQFGLALVRLENVVRGTICGAIRHKLIPTPQNLVTSPPLTTTYESFFGLHPLSQVLDRTNPLTQIVHGRKLSYLGPGGLTGRTASFRIRDIHPSHYGRICPIDTSEGINVGLIGSLSIHARIGHWGSLESPFYEISERSTGVRMLYLSPGSDEYYMVAAGNSLALNRDIQEEQVSTSKETCLKLPIGGRGRVIDVRWIQKRGGSSYNPETIRVYISQKREIKVGDKVAGRHGNKGIISKILPRQDMPYLQDGRSVDM
;
A
#
# COMPACT_ATOMS: atom_id res chain seq x y z
N MET A 1 18.53 -0.38 23.36
CA MET A 1 18.38 0.44 22.14
C MET A 1 17.07 0.03 21.49
N GLY A 2 16.09 0.93 21.39
CA GLY A 2 14.83 0.64 20.70
C GLY A 2 15.06 0.46 19.20
N ALA A 3 14.32 -0.45 18.57
CA ALA A 3 14.28 -0.53 17.12
C ALA A 3 13.69 0.79 16.57
N LEU A 4 14.34 1.37 15.56
CA LEU A 4 13.82 2.56 14.88
C LEU A 4 12.50 2.19 14.20
N ASP A 5 11.42 2.89 14.54
CA ASP A 5 10.11 2.63 13.97
C ASP A 5 9.96 3.32 12.61
N ASP A 6 9.57 2.57 11.59
CA ASP A 6 9.38 3.11 10.23
C ASP A 6 7.97 3.69 10.09
N MET A 7 7.89 5.02 10.01
CA MET A 7 6.64 5.76 9.78
C MET A 7 5.90 5.33 8.49
N ASN A 8 6.62 4.81 7.49
CA ASN A 8 6.01 4.38 6.23
C ASN A 8 5.38 2.98 6.31
N HIS A 9 5.70 2.21 7.35
CA HIS A 9 5.10 0.90 7.56
C HIS A 9 3.58 1.03 7.75
N LEU A 10 2.79 0.15 7.11
CA LEU A 10 1.32 0.19 7.24
C LEU A 10 0.82 -0.09 8.67
N LYS A 11 1.67 -0.59 9.57
CA LYS A 11 1.34 -0.74 11.01
C LYS A 11 1.17 0.63 11.70
N ASN A 12 1.86 1.65 11.18
CA ASN A 12 1.86 3.02 11.69
C ASN A 12 0.93 3.94 10.89
N LYS A 13 0.14 3.36 9.98
CA LYS A 13 -0.83 4.08 9.15
C LYS A 13 -2.21 3.46 9.36
N ARG A 14 -3.23 4.32 9.43
CA ARG A 14 -4.63 3.93 9.57
C ARG A 14 -5.42 4.45 8.37
N ILE A 15 -6.31 3.62 7.85
CA ILE A 15 -7.33 4.07 6.90
C ILE A 15 -8.45 4.74 7.68
N ARG A 16 -8.78 5.96 7.26
CA ARG A 16 -10.01 6.64 7.68
C ARG A 16 -11.10 6.32 6.67
N SER A 17 -12.15 5.66 7.14
CA SER A 17 -13.34 5.40 6.35
C SER A 17 -14.16 6.67 6.18
N VAL A 18 -15.15 6.64 5.28
CA VAL A 18 -16.14 7.72 5.14
C VAL A 18 -16.86 7.98 6.47
N ALA A 19 -17.14 6.91 7.23
CA ALA A 19 -17.77 7.03 8.54
C ALA A 19 -16.87 7.76 9.54
N ASP A 20 -15.56 7.48 9.57
CA ASP A 20 -14.63 8.18 10.46
C ASP A 20 -14.55 9.68 10.13
N LEU A 21 -14.47 10.02 8.83
CA LEU A 21 -14.42 11.42 8.39
C LEU A 21 -15.70 12.17 8.70
N LEU A 22 -16.85 11.52 8.50
CA LEU A 22 -18.16 12.08 8.81
C LEU A 22 -18.34 12.24 10.32
N GLN A 23 -17.88 11.27 11.12
CA GLN A 23 -17.93 11.32 12.58
C GLN A 23 -17.18 12.54 13.14
N ASP A 24 -16.00 12.85 12.60
CA ASP A 24 -15.24 14.04 13.01
C ASP A 24 -16.03 15.33 12.73
N GLN A 25 -16.64 15.45 11.54
CA GLN A 25 -17.46 16.63 11.17
C GLN A 25 -18.75 16.71 11.97
N PHE A 26 -19.40 15.57 12.21
CA PHE A 26 -20.63 15.49 12.98
C PHE A 26 -20.38 15.82 14.46
N GLY A 27 -19.23 15.43 15.01
CA GLY A 27 -18.81 15.84 16.35
C GLY A 27 -18.71 17.36 16.47
N LEU A 28 -18.10 18.04 15.49
CA LEU A 28 -18.06 19.51 15.44
C LEU A 28 -19.46 20.12 15.29
N ALA A 29 -20.34 19.49 14.53
CA ALA A 29 -21.74 19.90 14.37
C ALA A 29 -22.52 19.83 15.69
N LEU A 30 -22.31 18.78 16.48
CA LEU A 30 -22.91 18.63 17.80
C LEU A 30 -22.42 19.68 18.79
N VAL A 31 -21.13 20.03 18.77
CA VAL A 31 -20.60 21.13 19.60
C VAL A 31 -21.23 22.47 19.19
N ARG A 32 -21.44 22.71 17.89
CA ARG A 32 -22.16 23.90 17.42
C ARG A 32 -23.61 23.91 17.91
N LEU A 33 -24.29 22.76 17.82
CA LEU A 33 -25.67 22.61 18.31
C LEU A 33 -25.75 22.85 19.82
N GLU A 34 -24.80 22.31 20.60
CA GLU A 34 -24.70 22.56 22.04
C GLU A 34 -24.60 24.06 22.34
N ASN A 35 -23.77 24.80 21.60
CA ASN A 35 -23.64 26.25 21.78
C ASN A 35 -24.94 27.00 21.46
N VAL A 36 -25.68 26.58 20.42
CA VAL A 36 -27.00 27.14 20.07
C VAL A 36 -28.00 26.87 21.19
N VAL A 37 -28.07 25.62 21.67
CA VAL A 37 -28.95 25.20 22.77
C VAL A 37 -28.62 25.97 24.05
N ARG A 38 -27.34 26.12 24.38
CA ARG A 38 -26.92 26.89 25.56
C ARG A 38 -27.32 28.37 25.44
N GLY A 39 -27.18 28.95 24.25
CA GLY A 39 -27.64 30.31 23.96
C GLY A 39 -29.15 30.49 24.13
N THR A 40 -29.95 29.56 23.62
CA THR A 40 -31.42 29.61 23.73
C THR A 40 -31.89 29.41 25.16
N ILE A 41 -31.26 28.52 25.93
CA ILE A 41 -31.53 28.35 27.38
C ILE A 41 -31.24 29.65 28.13
N CYS A 42 -30.07 30.25 27.92
CA CYS A 42 -29.70 31.52 28.56
C CYS A 42 -30.69 32.65 28.21
N GLY A 43 -31.18 32.69 26.96
CA GLY A 43 -32.22 33.63 26.53
C GLY A 43 -33.57 33.37 27.21
N ALA A 44 -34.01 32.12 27.26
CA ALA A 44 -35.27 31.72 27.89
C ALA A 44 -35.30 32.06 29.39
N ILE A 45 -34.19 31.84 30.10
CA ILE A 45 -34.05 32.19 31.52
C ILE A 45 -34.21 33.70 31.74
N ARG A 46 -33.59 34.54 30.88
CA ARG A 46 -33.70 36.01 30.97
C ARG A 46 -35.14 36.50 30.79
N HIS A 47 -35.89 35.86 29.91
CA HIS A 47 -37.28 36.23 29.60
C HIS A 47 -38.34 35.45 30.39
N LYS A 48 -37.95 34.62 31.37
CA LYS A 48 -38.84 33.74 32.17
C LYS A 48 -39.77 32.85 31.32
N LEU A 49 -39.28 32.40 30.16
CA LEU A 49 -39.99 31.48 29.28
C LEU A 49 -39.63 30.04 29.61
N ILE A 50 -40.60 29.12 29.52
CA ILE A 50 -40.35 27.67 29.64
C ILE A 50 -39.97 27.15 28.25
N PRO A 51 -38.71 26.74 28.03
CA PRO A 51 -38.29 26.24 26.72
C PRO A 51 -38.85 24.83 26.47
N THR A 52 -39.46 24.62 25.31
CA THR A 52 -39.89 23.29 24.85
C THR A 52 -38.72 22.55 24.17
N PRO A 53 -38.64 21.21 24.23
CA PRO A 53 -37.58 20.45 23.58
C PRO A 53 -37.44 20.72 22.07
N GLN A 54 -38.57 20.97 21.39
CA GLN A 54 -38.60 21.30 19.96
C GLN A 54 -37.97 22.66 19.65
N ASN A 55 -38.05 23.64 20.56
CA ASN A 55 -37.44 24.95 20.38
C ASN A 55 -35.97 24.98 20.79
N LEU A 56 -35.53 24.00 21.58
CA LEU A 56 -34.14 23.84 22.01
C LEU A 56 -33.30 23.17 20.92
N VAL A 57 -33.77 22.03 20.40
CA VAL A 57 -33.01 21.23 19.43
C VAL A 57 -33.35 21.67 18.01
N THR A 58 -32.41 22.38 17.38
CA THR A 58 -32.54 22.82 15.99
C THR A 58 -31.74 21.91 15.06
N SER A 59 -32.31 21.55 13.90
CA SER A 59 -31.66 20.72 12.88
C SER A 59 -30.64 21.42 11.96
N PRO A 60 -30.67 22.76 11.70
CA PRO A 60 -29.79 23.40 10.73
C PRO A 60 -28.28 23.18 10.93
N PRO A 61 -27.72 23.16 12.17
CA PRO A 61 -26.30 22.88 12.36
C PRO A 61 -25.89 21.50 11.84
N LEU A 62 -26.78 20.50 11.92
CA LEU A 62 -26.52 19.15 11.45
C LEU A 62 -26.71 19.05 9.93
N THR A 63 -27.83 19.55 9.40
CA THR A 63 -28.13 19.45 7.96
C THR A 63 -27.09 20.20 7.13
N THR A 64 -26.70 21.41 7.54
CA THR A 64 -25.66 22.19 6.84
C THR A 64 -24.30 21.49 6.84
N THR A 65 -23.91 20.83 7.93
CA THR A 65 -22.65 20.06 7.96
C THR A 65 -22.71 18.82 7.08
N TYR A 66 -23.86 18.15 7.00
CA TYR A 66 -24.06 17.01 6.12
C TYR A 66 -23.98 17.42 4.65
N GLU A 67 -24.72 18.46 4.25
CA GLU A 67 -24.71 19.00 2.88
C GLU A 67 -23.31 19.51 2.50
N SER A 68 -22.64 20.22 3.41
CA SER A 68 -21.27 20.69 3.19
C SER A 68 -20.28 19.54 3.03
N PHE A 69 -20.39 18.47 3.82
CA PHE A 69 -19.52 17.31 3.70
C PHE A 69 -19.68 16.62 2.35
N PHE A 70 -20.90 16.28 1.93
CA PHE A 70 -21.08 15.58 0.66
C PHE A 70 -20.93 16.49 -0.57
N GLY A 71 -21.17 17.79 -0.44
CA GLY A 71 -21.09 18.75 -1.54
C GLY A 71 -19.70 19.35 -1.78
N LEU A 72 -18.92 19.61 -0.73
CA LEU A 72 -17.67 20.38 -0.83
C LEU A 72 -16.42 19.62 -0.40
N HIS A 73 -16.55 18.45 0.24
CA HIS A 73 -15.39 17.76 0.77
C HIS A 73 -14.46 17.30 -0.36
N PRO A 74 -13.13 17.52 -0.28
CA PRO A 74 -12.20 17.19 -1.37
C PRO A 74 -12.16 15.71 -1.77
N LEU A 75 -12.58 14.83 -0.85
CA LEU A 75 -12.67 13.37 -1.09
C LEU A 75 -14.05 12.93 -1.59
N SER A 76 -15.04 13.82 -1.64
CA SER A 76 -16.34 13.55 -2.27
C SER A 76 -16.18 13.73 -3.78
N GLN A 77 -16.06 12.61 -4.49
CA GLN A 77 -15.80 12.60 -5.93
C GLN A 77 -17.03 12.11 -6.70
N VAL A 78 -17.24 12.65 -7.90
CA VAL A 78 -18.26 12.13 -8.82
C VAL A 78 -17.89 10.70 -9.20
N LEU A 79 -18.82 9.77 -8.98
CA LEU A 79 -18.62 8.36 -9.29
C LEU A 79 -18.31 8.17 -10.78
N ASP A 80 -17.22 7.48 -11.08
CA ASP A 80 -16.89 7.05 -12.43
C ASP A 80 -17.90 5.98 -12.91
N ARG A 81 -18.66 6.30 -13.97
CA ARG A 81 -19.71 5.42 -14.53
C ARG A 81 -19.36 4.85 -15.90
N THR A 82 -18.09 4.84 -16.30
CA THR A 82 -17.69 4.31 -17.61
C THR A 82 -18.04 2.82 -17.77
N ASN A 83 -17.81 2.00 -16.74
CA ASN A 83 -18.25 0.61 -16.71
C ASN A 83 -18.38 0.07 -15.26
N PRO A 84 -19.01 -1.09 -15.05
CA PRO A 84 -19.18 -1.65 -13.70
C PRO A 84 -17.86 -1.90 -12.96
N LEU A 85 -16.79 -2.23 -13.68
CA LEU A 85 -15.47 -2.45 -13.07
C LEU A 85 -14.86 -1.14 -12.57
N THR A 86 -14.97 -0.04 -13.34
CA THR A 86 -14.47 1.27 -12.91
C THR A 86 -15.22 1.79 -11.69
N GLN A 87 -16.53 1.54 -11.60
CA GLN A 87 -17.32 1.85 -10.40
C GLN A 87 -16.77 1.12 -9.15
N ILE A 88 -16.50 -0.18 -9.27
CA ILE A 88 -15.95 -0.98 -8.17
C ILE A 88 -14.55 -0.50 -7.79
N VAL A 89 -13.69 -0.25 -8.78
CA VAL A 89 -12.33 0.24 -8.54
C VAL A 89 -12.36 1.62 -7.87
N HIS A 90 -13.21 2.54 -8.34
CA HIS A 90 -13.34 3.88 -7.75
C HIS A 90 -13.76 3.82 -6.28
N GLY A 91 -14.72 2.95 -5.93
CA GLY A 91 -15.12 2.73 -4.55
C GLY A 91 -14.05 2.07 -3.65
N ARG A 92 -13.01 1.46 -4.25
CA ARG A 92 -11.89 0.81 -3.53
C ARG A 92 -10.60 1.63 -3.56
N LYS A 93 -10.65 2.89 -4.02
CA LYS A 93 -9.49 3.79 -4.01
C LYS A 93 -9.18 4.28 -2.60
N LEU A 94 -7.89 4.34 -2.31
CA LEU A 94 -7.31 4.95 -1.12
C LEU A 94 -6.50 6.19 -1.51
N SER A 95 -6.54 7.19 -0.64
CA SER A 95 -5.88 8.48 -0.87
C SER A 95 -5.14 8.93 0.38
N TYR A 96 -3.88 9.34 0.21
CA TYR A 96 -3.13 10.09 1.21
C TYR A 96 -3.44 11.60 1.18
N LEU A 97 -4.15 12.06 0.15
CA LEU A 97 -4.56 13.45 0.00
C LEU A 97 -5.82 13.74 0.82
N GLY A 98 -5.98 15.00 1.22
CA GLY A 98 -7.18 15.48 1.92
C GLY A 98 -6.85 16.25 3.21
N PRO A 99 -7.88 16.72 3.92
CA PRO A 99 -7.70 17.40 5.21
C PRO A 99 -7.02 16.46 6.22
N GLY A 100 -5.93 16.94 6.84
CA GLY A 100 -5.10 16.13 7.74
C GLY A 100 -4.14 15.16 7.04
N GLY A 101 -4.14 15.12 5.70
CA GLY A 101 -3.25 14.31 4.89
C GLY A 101 -2.10 15.11 4.27
N LEU A 102 -1.58 14.59 3.17
CA LEU A 102 -0.51 15.21 2.39
C LEU A 102 -1.09 15.98 1.20
N THR A 103 -0.27 16.85 0.62
CA THR A 103 -0.59 17.44 -0.68
C THR A 103 0.30 16.82 -1.75
N GLY A 104 -0.21 16.76 -2.98
CA GLY A 104 0.55 16.24 -4.12
C GLY A 104 1.87 16.98 -4.38
N ARG A 105 2.05 18.21 -3.89
CA ARG A 105 3.30 18.96 -4.04
C ARG A 105 4.26 18.79 -2.87
N THR A 106 3.73 18.58 -1.67
CA THR A 106 4.56 18.45 -0.44
C THR A 106 4.95 17.01 -0.12
N ALA A 107 4.32 16.01 -0.75
CA ALA A 107 4.61 14.63 -0.45
C ALA A 107 6.01 14.20 -0.93
N SER A 108 6.81 13.72 0.03
CA SER A 108 8.18 13.24 -0.20
C SER A 108 8.23 11.96 -1.03
N PHE A 109 9.39 11.69 -1.65
CA PHE A 109 9.64 10.49 -2.44
C PHE A 109 9.38 9.19 -1.65
N ARG A 110 9.83 9.13 -0.39
CA ARG A 110 9.69 7.94 0.47
C ARG A 110 8.24 7.53 0.73
N ILE A 111 7.30 8.48 0.73
CA ILE A 111 5.88 8.19 0.97
C ILE A 111 5.21 7.65 -0.31
N ARG A 112 5.76 7.98 -1.48
CA ARG A 112 5.27 7.53 -2.79
C ARG A 112 5.81 6.16 -3.18
N ASP A 113 6.93 5.76 -2.58
CA ASP A 113 7.54 4.47 -2.81
C ASP A 113 6.65 3.32 -2.30
N ILE A 114 6.78 2.17 -2.96
CA ILE A 114 6.06 0.96 -2.58
C ILE A 114 6.81 0.32 -1.40
N HIS A 115 6.20 0.37 -0.22
CA HIS A 115 6.73 -0.28 0.97
C HIS A 115 6.41 -1.79 0.98
N PRO A 116 7.30 -2.69 1.45
CA PRO A 116 7.03 -4.13 1.52
C PRO A 116 5.73 -4.52 2.22
N SER A 117 5.31 -3.77 3.25
CA SER A 117 4.04 -3.98 3.95
C SER A 117 2.81 -3.84 3.05
N HIS A 118 2.93 -3.18 1.88
CA HIS A 118 1.84 -3.07 0.90
C HIS A 118 1.45 -4.42 0.29
N TYR A 119 2.32 -5.43 0.39
CA TYR A 119 2.09 -6.76 -0.17
C TYR A 119 0.74 -7.32 0.27
N GLY A 120 -0.08 -7.73 -0.70
CA GLY A 120 -1.42 -8.27 -0.45
C GLY A 120 -2.44 -7.25 0.08
N ARG A 121 -2.08 -5.97 0.25
CA ARG A 121 -2.94 -4.93 0.87
C ARG A 121 -3.26 -3.77 -0.07
N ILE A 122 -2.25 -3.21 -0.71
CA ILE A 122 -2.38 -2.10 -1.67
C ILE A 122 -1.84 -2.57 -3.03
N CYS A 123 -2.54 -2.23 -4.11
CA CYS A 123 -2.10 -2.54 -5.46
C CYS A 123 -0.84 -1.73 -5.79
N PRO A 124 0.29 -2.37 -6.15
CA PRO A 124 1.50 -1.64 -6.55
C PRO A 124 1.43 -1.08 -7.99
N ILE A 125 0.42 -1.51 -8.76
CA ILE A 125 0.27 -1.16 -10.18
C ILE A 125 -0.74 -0.03 -10.36
N ASP A 126 -1.94 -0.19 -9.76
CA ASP A 126 -3.03 0.77 -9.90
C ASP A 126 -2.80 1.97 -8.97
N THR A 127 -2.07 2.95 -9.51
CA THR A 127 -1.84 4.27 -8.92
C THR A 127 -2.08 5.35 -9.95
N SER A 128 -2.50 6.53 -9.51
CA SER A 128 -2.67 7.68 -10.42
C SER A 128 -1.33 8.09 -11.06
N GLU A 129 -1.37 8.56 -12.29
CA GLU A 129 -0.20 9.12 -12.96
C GLU A 129 0.06 10.60 -12.57
N GLY A 130 1.23 11.12 -12.92
CA GLY A 130 1.59 12.52 -12.71
C GLY A 130 1.86 12.90 -11.25
N ILE A 131 1.39 14.08 -10.83
CA ILE A 131 1.76 14.67 -9.52
C ILE A 131 1.25 13.86 -8.31
N ASN A 132 0.23 13.03 -8.52
CA ASN A 132 -0.42 12.24 -7.48
C ASN A 132 0.11 10.80 -7.42
N VAL A 133 1.13 10.45 -8.21
CA VAL A 133 1.73 9.11 -8.21
C VAL A 133 2.17 8.66 -6.82
N GLY A 134 1.77 7.45 -6.45
CA GLY A 134 2.03 6.86 -5.13
C GLY A 134 1.18 7.42 -3.99
N LEU A 135 0.35 8.45 -4.22
CA LEU A 135 -0.52 9.06 -3.20
C LEU A 135 -1.97 8.60 -3.31
N ILE A 136 -2.39 8.23 -4.51
CA ILE A 136 -3.69 7.62 -4.77
C ILE A 136 -3.43 6.24 -5.35
N GLY A 137 -4.06 5.23 -4.77
CA GLY A 137 -3.98 3.86 -5.25
C GLY A 137 -5.24 3.09 -4.95
N SER A 138 -5.25 1.80 -5.26
CA SER A 138 -6.38 0.92 -4.99
C SER A 138 -6.01 -0.18 -3.99
N LEU A 139 -7.02 -0.64 -3.24
CA LEU A 139 -6.87 -1.82 -2.39
C LEU A 139 -6.63 -3.06 -3.24
N SER A 140 -5.88 -4.02 -2.70
CA SER A 140 -5.74 -5.33 -3.33
C SER A 140 -7.09 -6.07 -3.36
N ILE A 141 -7.20 -7.13 -4.16
CA ILE A 141 -8.45 -7.89 -4.36
C ILE A 141 -8.98 -8.46 -3.04
N HIS A 142 -8.12 -9.08 -2.23
CA HIS A 142 -8.52 -9.72 -0.98
C HIS A 142 -8.23 -8.89 0.28
N ALA A 143 -7.72 -7.67 0.14
CA ALA A 143 -7.54 -6.77 1.28
C ALA A 143 -8.88 -6.47 1.95
N ARG A 144 -8.85 -6.47 3.29
CA ARG A 144 -9.94 -6.05 4.16
C ARG A 144 -9.47 -4.94 5.09
N ILE A 145 -10.42 -4.10 5.49
CA ILE A 145 -10.18 -3.07 6.50
C ILE A 145 -10.65 -3.67 7.82
N GLY A 146 -9.73 -3.83 8.78
CA GLY A 146 -10.05 -4.28 10.13
C GLY A 146 -10.78 -3.21 10.95
N HIS A 147 -11.24 -3.58 12.14
CA HIS A 147 -12.05 -2.72 13.02
C HIS A 147 -11.39 -1.38 13.35
N TRP A 148 -10.06 -1.34 13.43
CA TRP A 148 -9.29 -0.14 13.76
C TRP A 148 -8.77 0.61 12.53
N GLY A 149 -9.25 0.27 11.34
CA GLY A 149 -8.77 0.86 10.08
C GLY A 149 -7.40 0.32 9.63
N SER A 150 -6.95 -0.81 10.18
CA SER A 150 -5.76 -1.52 9.73
C SER A 150 -6.04 -2.32 8.46
N LEU A 151 -5.10 -2.36 7.52
CA LEU A 151 -5.23 -3.19 6.32
C LEU A 151 -4.80 -4.62 6.59
N GLU A 152 -5.74 -5.55 6.41
CA GLU A 152 -5.51 -6.98 6.59
C GLU A 152 -5.51 -7.68 5.24
N SER A 153 -4.61 -8.65 5.10
CA SER A 153 -4.51 -9.50 3.92
C SER A 153 -4.59 -10.97 4.33
N PRO A 154 -5.20 -11.83 3.50
CA PRO A 154 -5.27 -13.25 3.80
C PRO A 154 -3.93 -13.94 3.51
N PHE A 155 -3.56 -14.86 4.38
CA PHE A 155 -2.45 -15.79 4.22
C PHE A 155 -2.90 -17.18 4.60
N TYR A 156 -2.22 -18.20 4.05
CA TYR A 156 -2.41 -19.57 4.48
C TYR A 156 -1.40 -19.91 5.57
N GLU A 157 -1.89 -20.47 6.67
CA GLU A 157 -1.04 -21.02 7.70
C GLU A 157 -0.40 -22.32 7.19
N ILE A 158 0.92 -22.37 7.15
CA ILE A 158 1.69 -23.56 6.82
C ILE A 158 2.37 -24.03 8.10
N SER A 159 1.97 -25.20 8.60
CA SER A 159 2.66 -25.87 9.71
C SER A 159 3.01 -27.30 9.30
N GLU A 160 4.14 -27.81 9.79
CA GLU A 160 4.62 -29.18 9.48
C GLU A 160 3.65 -30.29 9.91
N ARG A 161 2.67 -29.98 10.78
CA ARG A 161 1.75 -30.97 11.38
C ARG A 161 0.28 -30.79 10.99
N SER A 162 -0.07 -29.73 10.26
CA SER A 162 -1.46 -29.46 9.88
C SER A 162 -1.74 -29.98 8.47
N THR A 163 -2.62 -30.98 8.35
CA THR A 163 -3.21 -31.41 7.08
C THR A 163 -4.32 -30.47 6.59
N GLY A 164 -4.73 -29.49 7.41
CA GLY A 164 -5.79 -28.53 7.11
C GLY A 164 -5.26 -27.20 6.57
N VAL A 165 -5.86 -26.71 5.48
CA VAL A 165 -5.60 -25.38 4.93
C VAL A 165 -6.43 -24.36 5.71
N ARG A 166 -5.78 -23.54 6.54
CA ARG A 166 -6.42 -22.45 7.28
C ARG A 166 -6.02 -21.10 6.68
N MET A 167 -7.01 -20.31 6.30
CA MET A 167 -6.80 -18.92 5.86
C MET A 167 -6.90 -17.98 7.07
N LEU A 168 -5.89 -17.16 7.27
CA LEU A 168 -5.80 -16.16 8.34
C LEU A 168 -5.64 -14.77 7.73
N TYR A 169 -6.42 -13.81 8.22
CA TYR A 169 -6.22 -12.40 7.88
C TYR A 169 -5.21 -11.80 8.84
N LEU A 170 -4.08 -11.31 8.31
CA LEU A 170 -3.01 -10.74 9.11
C LEU A 170 -2.90 -9.24 8.91
N SER A 171 -2.86 -8.52 10.05
CA SER A 171 -2.49 -7.11 10.09
C SER A 171 -1.03 -6.91 9.69
N PRO A 172 -0.62 -5.70 9.25
CA PRO A 172 0.76 -5.45 8.86
C PRO A 172 1.73 -5.62 10.04
N GLY A 173 1.31 -5.31 11.27
CA GLY A 173 2.14 -5.50 12.45
C GLY A 173 2.32 -6.97 12.81
N SER A 174 1.29 -7.79 12.62
CA SER A 174 1.37 -9.24 12.86
C SER A 174 2.21 -9.95 11.80
N ASP A 175 2.15 -9.48 10.56
CA ASP A 175 2.87 -10.00 9.39
C ASP A 175 4.40 -10.05 9.61
N GLU A 176 4.97 -9.04 10.30
CA GLU A 176 6.42 -8.96 10.58
C GLU A 176 6.95 -10.17 11.39
N TYR A 177 6.10 -10.84 12.16
CA TYR A 177 6.49 -11.99 12.97
C TYR A 177 6.47 -13.31 12.20
N TYR A 178 5.89 -13.33 10.99
CA TYR A 178 5.76 -14.54 10.18
C TYR A 178 6.71 -14.49 8.98
N MET A 179 7.24 -15.65 8.59
CA MET A 179 7.98 -15.78 7.34
C MET A 179 7.00 -16.02 6.21
N VAL A 180 6.74 -15.00 5.40
CA VAL A 180 5.85 -15.11 4.24
C VAL A 180 6.59 -15.77 3.08
N ALA A 181 6.02 -16.85 2.55
CA ALA A 181 6.49 -17.51 1.33
C ALA A 181 5.50 -17.28 0.20
N ALA A 182 5.99 -16.90 -0.99
CA ALA A 182 5.20 -16.93 -2.21
C ALA A 182 5.02 -18.39 -2.65
N GLY A 183 3.80 -18.91 -2.54
CA GLY A 183 3.46 -20.26 -2.96
C GLY A 183 3.40 -20.36 -4.48
N ASN A 184 4.52 -20.65 -5.12
CA ASN A 184 4.53 -21.16 -6.49
C ASN A 184 4.28 -22.68 -6.44
N SER A 185 3.06 -23.09 -6.11
CA SER A 185 2.64 -24.50 -6.12
C SER A 185 1.21 -24.60 -6.66
N LEU A 186 1.06 -24.28 -7.95
CA LEU A 186 -0.11 -24.67 -8.73
C LEU A 186 0.26 -25.92 -9.54
N ALA A 187 0.15 -27.09 -8.91
CA ALA A 187 0.04 -28.36 -9.62
C ALA A 187 -1.39 -28.87 -9.43
N LEU A 188 -2.29 -28.42 -10.30
CA LEU A 188 -3.55 -29.11 -10.58
C LEU A 188 -3.22 -30.31 -11.47
N ASN A 189 -2.79 -31.44 -10.89
CA ASN A 189 -2.96 -32.78 -11.46
C ASN A 189 -2.73 -33.83 -10.37
N ARG A 190 -3.66 -34.77 -10.26
CA ARG A 190 -3.92 -35.58 -9.06
C ARG A 190 -3.06 -36.85 -8.92
N ASP A 191 -2.08 -37.11 -9.78
CA ASP A 191 -1.44 -38.43 -9.87
C ASP A 191 0.11 -38.40 -9.99
N ILE A 192 0.79 -37.36 -9.49
CA ILE A 192 2.26 -37.40 -9.33
C ILE A 192 2.59 -37.39 -7.85
N GLN A 193 3.25 -38.45 -7.36
CA GLN A 193 3.94 -38.42 -6.08
C GLN A 193 5.03 -37.35 -6.14
N GLU A 194 4.77 -36.19 -5.55
CA GLU A 194 5.82 -35.25 -5.15
C GLU A 194 6.14 -35.48 -3.68
N GLU A 195 7.05 -36.43 -3.45
CA GLU A 195 7.71 -36.55 -2.17
C GLU A 195 8.87 -35.54 -2.07
N GLN A 196 8.91 -34.90 -0.90
CA GLN A 196 9.97 -34.03 -0.37
C GLN A 196 9.98 -32.56 -0.82
N VAL A 197 9.29 -31.78 0.02
CA VAL A 197 9.80 -30.53 0.60
C VAL A 197 11.33 -30.57 0.66
N SER A 198 11.99 -29.84 -0.23
CA SER A 198 13.42 -29.55 -0.08
C SER A 198 13.59 -28.62 1.13
N THR A 199 13.76 -29.22 2.31
CA THR A 199 14.30 -28.56 3.50
C THR A 199 15.79 -28.31 3.29
N SER A 200 16.11 -27.45 2.33
CA SER A 200 17.34 -26.67 2.14
C SER A 200 17.27 -26.06 0.75
N LYS A 201 16.52 -24.96 0.59
CA LYS A 201 16.80 -24.06 -0.52
C LYS A 201 18.22 -23.54 -0.31
N GLU A 202 19.17 -24.04 -1.11
CA GLU A 202 20.37 -23.27 -1.42
C GLU A 202 19.91 -21.89 -1.95
N THR A 203 19.78 -20.93 -1.04
CA THR A 203 19.43 -19.52 -1.32
C THR A 203 20.68 -18.65 -1.37
N CYS A 204 21.86 -19.27 -1.43
CA CYS A 204 23.09 -18.58 -1.75
C CYS A 204 23.12 -18.39 -3.27
N LEU A 205 23.03 -17.14 -3.73
CA LEU A 205 23.60 -16.78 -5.03
C LEU A 205 25.07 -17.21 -4.99
N LYS A 206 25.39 -18.38 -5.54
CA LYS A 206 26.79 -18.77 -5.78
C LYS A 206 27.34 -17.75 -6.77
N LEU A 207 28.45 -17.11 -6.41
CA LEU A 207 29.14 -16.24 -7.34
C LEU A 207 29.51 -17.13 -8.56
N PRO A 208 29.07 -16.80 -9.78
CA PRO A 208 29.42 -17.61 -10.94
C PRO A 208 30.95 -17.75 -11.02
N ILE A 209 31.44 -18.93 -11.43
CA ILE A 209 32.89 -19.22 -11.52
C ILE A 209 33.54 -18.12 -12.38
N GLY A 210 34.40 -17.30 -11.76
CA GLY A 210 35.05 -16.14 -12.40
C GLY A 210 34.51 -14.75 -12.00
N GLY A 211 33.45 -14.66 -11.20
CA GLY A 211 32.93 -13.39 -10.68
C GLY A 211 33.94 -12.70 -9.76
N ARG A 212 34.21 -11.41 -10.01
CA ARG A 212 35.06 -10.56 -9.16
C ARG A 212 34.28 -9.31 -8.76
N GLY A 213 34.51 -8.78 -7.57
CA GLY A 213 33.78 -7.61 -7.08
C GLY A 213 34.25 -7.15 -5.71
N ARG A 214 33.79 -5.97 -5.26
CA ARG A 214 34.11 -5.43 -3.94
C ARG A 214 33.07 -5.91 -2.94
N VAL A 215 33.51 -6.54 -1.85
CA VAL A 215 32.61 -6.89 -0.74
C VAL A 215 32.05 -5.60 -0.14
N ILE A 216 30.73 -5.46 -0.16
CA ILE A 216 30.00 -4.31 0.39
C ILE A 216 29.75 -4.53 1.88
N ASP A 217 29.38 -5.76 2.24
CA ASP A 217 28.94 -6.09 3.60
C ASP A 217 29.15 -7.58 3.87
N VAL A 218 29.49 -7.94 5.12
CA VAL A 218 29.63 -9.32 5.59
C VAL A 218 28.88 -9.44 6.90
N ARG A 219 27.84 -10.29 6.92
CA ARG A 219 27.02 -10.49 8.12
C ARG A 219 27.10 -11.92 8.61
N TRP A 220 27.44 -12.03 9.89
CA TRP A 220 27.43 -13.27 10.64
C TRP A 220 26.04 -13.52 11.19
N ILE A 221 25.47 -14.67 10.88
CA ILE A 221 24.19 -15.09 11.41
C ILE A 221 24.44 -16.32 12.28
N GLN A 222 24.35 -16.11 13.60
CA GLN A 222 24.33 -17.18 14.60
C GLN A 222 22.89 -17.66 14.78
N LYS A 223 22.66 -18.95 14.61
CA LYS A 223 21.37 -19.58 14.90
C LYS A 223 21.24 -19.78 16.41
N ARG A 224 20.33 -19.05 17.07
CA ARG A 224 19.99 -19.31 18.48
C ARG A 224 18.97 -20.45 18.56
N GLY A 225 19.45 -21.67 18.83
CA GLY A 225 18.61 -22.82 19.18
C GLY A 225 19.32 -24.18 19.15
N GLY A 226 19.83 -24.64 20.30
CA GLY A 226 19.50 -25.96 20.88
C GLY A 226 19.97 -27.28 20.23
N SER A 227 21.00 -27.33 19.40
CA SER A 227 21.67 -28.62 19.10
C SER A 227 23.19 -28.45 19.10
N SER A 228 23.92 -29.50 19.52
CA SER A 228 25.37 -29.49 19.76
C SER A 228 26.23 -29.23 18.50
N TYR A 229 25.62 -29.01 17.34
CA TYR A 229 26.28 -28.66 16.09
C TYR A 229 25.47 -27.58 15.35
N ASN A 230 25.71 -26.31 15.69
CA ASN A 230 25.15 -25.18 14.95
C ASN A 230 26.21 -24.61 14.00
N PRO A 231 26.14 -24.82 12.67
CA PRO A 231 27.03 -24.15 11.74
C PRO A 231 26.68 -22.65 11.66
N GLU A 232 27.67 -21.79 11.92
CA GLU A 232 27.55 -20.35 11.74
C GLU A 232 27.39 -20.03 10.25
N THR A 233 26.36 -19.26 9.88
CA THR A 233 26.13 -18.91 8.48
C THR A 233 26.64 -17.50 8.21
N ILE A 234 27.55 -17.35 7.27
CA ILE A 234 28.09 -16.04 6.85
C ILE A 234 27.44 -15.63 5.53
N ARG A 235 26.83 -14.45 5.48
CA ARG A 235 26.35 -13.84 4.23
C ARG A 235 27.32 -12.75 3.78
N VAL A 236 27.80 -12.85 2.54
CA VAL A 236 28.72 -11.89 1.92
C VAL A 236 28.01 -11.19 0.76
N TYR A 237 27.93 -9.87 0.80
CA TYR A 237 27.36 -9.05 -0.28
C TYR A 237 28.48 -8.52 -1.16
N ILE A 238 28.46 -8.84 -2.46
CA ILE A 238 29.52 -8.48 -3.40
C ILE A 238 28.97 -7.52 -4.46
N SER A 239 29.54 -6.31 -4.52
CA SER A 239 29.31 -5.35 -5.61
C SER A 239 30.06 -5.82 -6.84
N GLN A 240 29.35 -6.21 -7.88
CA GLN A 240 29.94 -6.49 -9.18
C GLN A 240 29.77 -5.29 -10.10
N LYS A 241 30.87 -4.78 -10.65
CA LYS A 241 30.82 -3.86 -11.79
C LYS A 241 30.74 -4.71 -13.05
N ARG A 242 29.65 -4.58 -13.80
CA ARG A 242 29.51 -5.17 -15.13
C ARG A 242 29.25 -4.07 -16.16
N GLU A 243 29.67 -4.32 -17.39
CA GLU A 243 29.26 -3.48 -18.51
C GLU A 243 27.76 -3.60 -18.73
N ILE A 244 27.15 -2.48 -19.13
CA ILE A 244 25.72 -2.38 -19.41
C ILE A 244 25.44 -3.10 -20.74
N LYS A 245 24.41 -3.94 -20.77
CA LYS A 245 24.00 -4.72 -21.94
C LYS A 245 22.66 -4.24 -22.50
N VAL A 246 22.46 -4.46 -23.79
CA VAL A 246 21.16 -4.23 -24.45
C VAL A 246 20.08 -5.05 -23.74
N GLY A 247 18.96 -4.41 -23.40
CA GLY A 247 17.88 -4.97 -22.60
C GLY A 247 17.96 -4.62 -21.10
N ASP A 248 19.09 -4.09 -20.61
CA ASP A 248 19.19 -3.65 -19.22
C ASP A 248 18.25 -2.47 -18.95
N LYS A 249 17.49 -2.56 -17.85
CA LYS A 249 16.62 -1.48 -17.38
C LYS A 249 17.41 -0.52 -16.51
N VAL A 250 17.37 0.76 -16.85
CA VAL A 250 18.05 1.84 -16.11
C VAL A 250 17.03 2.86 -15.64
N ALA A 251 17.23 3.34 -14.41
CA ALA A 251 16.43 4.40 -13.81
C ALA A 251 17.37 5.51 -13.31
N GLY A 252 17.13 6.73 -13.77
CA GLY A 252 17.86 7.92 -13.35
C GLY A 252 17.25 8.56 -12.10
N ARG A 253 18.05 9.38 -11.41
CA ARG A 253 17.65 10.13 -10.21
C ARG A 253 16.49 11.12 -10.44
N HIS A 254 16.25 11.51 -11.69
CA HIS A 254 15.17 12.42 -12.09
C HIS A 254 13.89 11.68 -12.57
N GLY A 255 13.78 10.37 -12.31
CA GLY A 255 12.60 9.58 -12.69
C GLY A 255 12.62 9.07 -14.14
N ASN A 256 13.68 9.36 -14.90
CA ASN A 256 13.87 8.81 -16.24
C ASN A 256 14.04 7.30 -16.16
N LYS A 257 13.10 6.54 -16.69
CA LYS A 257 13.18 5.08 -16.82
C LYS A 257 13.37 4.74 -18.29
N GLY A 258 14.36 3.89 -18.57
CA GLY A 258 14.67 3.50 -19.94
C GLY A 258 15.21 2.07 -20.00
N ILE A 259 15.21 1.52 -21.20
CA ILE A 259 15.86 0.24 -21.52
C ILE A 259 17.05 0.59 -22.40
N ILE A 260 18.20 0.00 -22.13
CA ILE A 260 19.39 0.13 -22.98
C ILE A 260 19.07 -0.59 -24.29
N SER A 261 18.90 0.14 -25.38
CA SER A 261 18.66 -0.41 -26.71
C SER A 261 19.90 -0.27 -27.59
N LYS A 262 19.97 -1.08 -28.65
CA LYS A 262 20.96 -0.87 -29.71
C LYS A 262 20.44 0.21 -30.65
N ILE A 263 21.19 1.30 -30.82
CA ILE A 263 20.89 2.28 -31.86
C ILE A 263 21.34 1.66 -33.18
N LEU A 264 20.38 1.36 -34.07
CA LEU A 264 20.68 0.89 -35.42
C LEU A 264 21.07 2.07 -36.32
N PRO A 265 22.02 1.90 -37.26
CA PRO A 265 22.27 2.90 -38.28
C PRO A 265 21.00 3.06 -39.13
N ARG A 266 20.80 4.26 -39.69
CA ARG A 266 19.55 4.61 -40.42
C ARG A 266 19.21 3.61 -41.54
N GLN A 267 20.24 3.01 -42.14
CA GLN A 267 20.16 2.01 -43.22
C GLN A 267 19.50 0.69 -42.78
N ASP A 268 19.62 0.34 -41.50
CA ASP A 268 19.09 -0.90 -40.91
C ASP A 268 17.73 -0.67 -40.21
N MET A 269 17.21 0.55 -40.26
CA MET A 269 15.87 0.84 -39.74
C MET A 269 14.81 0.21 -40.64
N PRO A 270 13.66 -0.21 -40.08
CA PRO A 270 12.57 -0.72 -40.90
C PRO A 270 12.06 0.36 -41.86
N TYR A 271 11.96 0.00 -43.13
CA TYR A 271 11.38 0.79 -44.20
C TYR A 271 10.04 0.18 -44.65
N LEU A 272 9.09 1.04 -45.02
CA LEU A 272 7.88 0.63 -45.72
C LEU A 272 8.25 0.10 -47.11
N GLN A 273 7.33 -0.65 -47.76
CA GLN A 273 7.55 -1.18 -49.11
C GLN A 273 7.88 -0.07 -50.14
N ASP A 274 7.44 1.17 -49.87
CA ASP A 274 7.72 2.37 -50.66
C ASP A 274 9.06 3.05 -50.34
N GLY A 275 9.93 2.42 -49.52
CA GLY A 275 11.27 2.93 -49.19
C GLY A 275 11.31 4.09 -48.18
N ARG A 276 10.18 4.45 -47.56
CA ARG A 276 10.11 5.48 -46.51
C ARG A 276 10.39 4.87 -45.13
N SER A 277 11.15 5.56 -44.29
CA SER A 277 11.42 5.13 -42.91
C SER A 277 10.14 5.21 -42.07
N VAL A 278 9.91 4.21 -41.21
CA VAL A 278 8.69 4.11 -40.38
C VAL A 278 8.55 5.26 -39.35
N ASP A 279 9.65 5.91 -38.97
CA ASP A 279 9.69 6.96 -37.94
C ASP A 279 9.51 8.41 -38.48
N MET A 280 8.99 8.59 -39.71
CA MET A 280 8.64 9.92 -40.27
C MET A 280 7.15 10.10 -40.52
#